data_AF-A0A534J0F2-F1
#
_entry.id   AF-A0A534J0F2-F1
#
_cell.length_a   1.000
_cell.length_b   1.000
_cell.length_c   1.000
_cell.angle_alpha   90.00
_cell.angle_beta   90.00
_cell.angle_gamma   90.00
#
_symmetry.space_group_name_H-M   'P 1'
#
loop_
_entity.id
_entity.type
_entity.pdbx_description
1 polymer ?
#
loop_
_entity_poly.entity_id
_entity_poly.type
_entity_poly.pdbx_seq_one_letter_code
_entity_poly.pdbx_strand_id
1 'polypeptide(L)'
;MGAHARVCRGSRICSGGSACRRPFSSVWAPIPGPHIGRRCSGELQDIARRGFEVGVHCFDHVRWQDGVGRASEPWTRRELTLARDQFTEIFDRPPVVHGAAGWQVNHHVPALEGELGFRYASDTRGTGPFMPAGDQSAATVPQLPTTLPTLDELIGRADLRGVEPVDHLLAVTAGALPRDDHSVPGASRAAARAPRA
;
A
#
# COMPACT_ATOMS: atom_id res chain seq x y z
N MET A 1 -12.49 -2.85 8.34
CA MET A 1 -11.05 -2.57 8.35
C MET A 1 -10.35 -3.84 7.89
N GLY A 2 -9.92 -3.89 6.63
CA GLY A 2 -9.15 -5.02 6.12
C GLY A 2 -7.70 -4.89 6.57
N ALA A 3 -7.15 -5.92 7.21
CA ALA A 3 -5.72 -6.03 7.39
C ALA A 3 -5.12 -6.54 6.07
N HIS A 4 -4.38 -5.68 5.36
CA HIS A 4 -3.70 -6.07 4.12
C HIS A 4 -2.34 -6.70 4.45
N ALA A 5 -2.18 -7.99 4.13
CA ALA A 5 -0.86 -8.64 4.14
C ALA A 5 -0.13 -8.30 2.83
N ARG A 6 1.12 -7.82 2.95
CA ARG A 6 1.92 -7.32 1.84
C ARG A 6 3.12 -8.23 1.57
N VAL A 7 3.25 -8.69 0.34
CA VAL A 7 4.43 -9.43 -0.13
C VAL A 7 5.46 -8.41 -0.61
N CYS A 8 6.53 -8.21 0.15
CA CYS A 8 7.67 -7.36 -0.22
C CYS A 8 9.00 -7.92 0.24
N ARG A 9 10.10 -7.39 -0.27
CA ARG A 9 11.39 -7.34 0.41
C ARG A 9 11.45 -6.00 1.15
N GLY A 10 11.58 -6.05 2.48
CA GLY A 10 11.26 -4.96 3.41
C GLY A 10 12.21 -3.75 3.35
N SER A 11 11.86 -2.74 4.16
CA SER A 11 12.49 -1.40 4.23
C SER A 11 13.78 -1.38 5.07
N ARG A 12 14.61 -0.34 4.86
CA ARG A 12 15.79 -0.05 5.70
C ARG A 12 15.37 0.38 7.10
N ILE A 13 15.99 -0.17 8.14
CA ILE A 13 15.81 0.27 9.53
C ILE A 13 16.94 1.25 9.85
N CYS A 14 16.62 2.52 10.06
CA CYS A 14 17.51 3.49 10.70
C CYS A 14 17.11 3.62 12.16
N SER A 15 17.94 3.15 13.08
CA SER A 15 17.73 3.29 14.51
C SER A 15 18.23 4.64 15.02
N GLY A 16 17.31 5.46 15.57
CA GLY A 16 17.60 6.38 16.67
C GLY A 16 17.63 7.87 16.35
N GLY A 17 16.74 8.62 17.03
CA GLY A 17 16.67 10.08 17.06
C GLY A 17 17.75 10.76 17.92
N SER A 18 17.79 12.08 17.77
CA SER A 18 18.79 13.05 18.21
C SER A 18 19.41 12.88 19.60
N ALA A 19 20.75 12.81 19.65
CA ALA A 19 21.67 13.70 20.38
C ALA A 19 22.96 12.97 20.78
N CYS A 20 23.92 12.85 19.86
CA CYS A 20 25.32 12.68 20.25
C CYS A 20 26.22 13.29 19.18
N ARG A 21 26.71 14.52 19.44
CA ARG A 21 27.83 15.09 18.67
C ARG A 21 29.08 14.29 19.01
N ARG A 22 29.37 13.25 18.24
CA ARG A 22 30.71 12.67 18.14
C ARG A 22 31.04 12.53 16.65
N PRO A 23 32.30 12.78 16.25
CA PRO A 23 32.68 12.74 14.84
C PRO A 23 32.43 11.32 14.32
N PHE A 24 31.58 11.23 13.29
CA PHE A 24 31.21 9.98 12.64
C PHE A 24 32.47 9.37 11.99
N SER A 25 33.09 8.39 12.66
CA SER A 25 33.95 7.43 11.98
C SER A 25 33.08 6.40 11.26
N SER A 26 33.36 6.22 9.99
CA SER A 26 32.82 5.24 9.04
C SER A 26 32.57 3.83 9.61
N VAL A 27 31.30 3.44 9.74
CA VAL A 27 30.73 2.07 9.55
C VAL A 27 29.31 2.05 10.11
N TRP A 28 28.36 2.61 9.37
CA TRP A 28 26.93 2.30 9.54
C TRP A 28 26.34 2.14 8.14
N ALA A 29 26.72 1.04 7.48
CA ALA A 29 26.03 0.63 6.26
C ALA A 29 24.63 0.11 6.66
N PRO A 30 23.54 0.61 6.08
CA PRO A 30 22.20 0.08 6.33
C PRO A 30 22.16 -1.42 6.01
N ILE A 31 21.63 -2.23 6.93
CA ILE A 31 21.45 -3.67 6.69
C ILE A 31 20.36 -3.86 5.63
N PRO A 32 20.53 -4.77 4.65
CA PRO A 32 19.48 -5.07 3.67
C PRO A 32 18.19 -5.49 4.38
N GLY A 33 17.06 -4.94 3.93
CA GLY A 33 15.75 -5.32 4.45
C GLY A 33 15.47 -6.82 4.23
N PRO A 34 14.77 -7.48 5.17
CA PRO A 34 14.45 -8.89 5.06
C PRO A 34 13.55 -9.18 3.86
N HIS A 35 13.69 -10.36 3.25
CA HIS A 35 12.80 -10.81 2.19
C HIS A 35 11.48 -11.32 2.81
N ILE A 36 10.49 -10.44 3.05
CA ILE A 36 9.24 -10.76 3.76
C ILE A 36 8.50 -11.89 3.07
N GLY A 37 8.42 -11.89 1.74
CA GLY A 37 7.76 -12.98 1.00
C GLY A 37 8.30 -14.38 1.32
N ARG A 38 9.59 -14.50 1.62
CA ARG A 38 10.23 -15.78 1.98
C ARG A 38 10.17 -16.06 3.48
N ARG A 39 10.42 -15.03 4.29
CA ARG A 39 10.49 -15.18 5.76
C ARG A 39 9.12 -15.30 6.42
N CYS A 40 8.08 -14.78 5.79
CA CYS A 40 6.76 -14.63 6.38
C CYS A 40 5.65 -15.29 5.54
N SER A 41 6.00 -16.25 4.68
CA SER A 41 5.03 -16.91 3.79
C SER A 41 3.89 -17.59 4.58
N GLY A 42 4.22 -18.22 5.72
CA GLY A 42 3.23 -18.86 6.59
C GLY A 42 2.22 -17.88 7.18
N GLU A 43 2.68 -16.72 7.65
CA GLU A 43 1.85 -15.64 8.20
C GLU A 43 0.99 -14.99 7.11
N LEU A 44 1.57 -14.76 5.93
CA LEU A 44 0.85 -14.21 4.78
C LEU A 44 -0.29 -15.15 4.34
N GLN A 45 -0.03 -16.46 4.28
CA GLN A 45 -1.05 -17.47 4.01
C GLN A 45 -2.09 -17.55 5.13
N ASP A 46 -1.70 -17.42 6.40
CA ASP A 46 -2.64 -17.42 7.52
C ASP A 46 -3.62 -16.24 7.44
N ILE A 47 -3.11 -15.05 7.13
CA ILE A 47 -3.94 -13.85 6.93
C ILE A 47 -4.95 -14.08 5.79
N ALA A 48 -4.51 -14.67 4.67
CA ALA A 48 -5.41 -15.04 3.58
C ALA A 48 -6.47 -16.07 4.00
N ARG A 49 -6.09 -17.12 4.74
CA ARG A 49 -7.02 -18.14 5.25
C ARG A 49 -8.07 -17.56 6.20
N ARG A 50 -7.73 -16.51 6.93
CA ARG A 50 -8.65 -15.77 7.80
C ARG A 50 -9.62 -14.86 7.04
N GLY A 51 -9.57 -14.87 5.71
CA GLY A 51 -10.49 -14.12 4.84
C GLY A 51 -10.09 -12.67 4.59
N PHE A 52 -8.88 -12.26 4.97
CA PHE A 52 -8.37 -10.94 4.62
C PHE A 52 -7.88 -10.91 3.18
N GLU A 53 -8.04 -9.76 2.53
CA GLU A 53 -7.44 -9.53 1.23
C GLU A 53 -5.91 -9.43 1.31
N VAL A 54 -5.25 -10.12 0.38
CA VAL A 54 -3.81 -10.09 0.20
C VAL A 54 -3.48 -9.67 -1.22
N GLY A 55 -2.42 -8.88 -1.38
CA GLY A 55 -2.04 -8.28 -2.64
C GLY A 55 -0.54 -8.01 -2.77
N VAL A 56 -0.17 -7.42 -3.89
CA VAL A 56 1.21 -7.01 -4.16
C VAL A 56 1.40 -5.56 -3.72
N HIS A 57 2.52 -5.30 -3.04
CA HIS A 57 2.92 -3.96 -2.65
C HIS A 57 4.18 -3.47 -3.40
N CYS A 58 5.17 -4.36 -3.56
CA CYS A 58 6.33 -4.23 -4.46
C CYS A 58 7.22 -5.47 -4.27
N PHE A 59 8.17 -5.74 -5.17
CA PHE A 59 9.16 -6.80 -4.93
C PHE A 59 10.24 -6.37 -3.94
N ASP A 60 10.82 -5.18 -4.12
CA ASP A 60 11.80 -4.57 -3.22
C ASP A 60 11.38 -3.14 -2.89
N HIS A 61 11.03 -2.91 -1.63
CA HIS A 61 10.42 -1.65 -1.19
C HIS A 61 11.36 -0.45 -1.34
N VAL A 62 12.64 -0.65 -1.08
CA VAL A 62 13.64 0.41 -1.18
C VAL A 62 13.85 0.77 -2.65
N ARG A 63 14.08 -0.25 -3.47
CA ARG A 63 14.31 -0.07 -4.91
C ARG A 63 13.09 0.55 -5.61
N TRP A 64 11.88 0.13 -5.23
CA TRP A 64 10.65 0.71 -5.75
C TRP A 64 10.54 2.18 -5.38
N GLN A 65 10.55 2.49 -4.08
CA GLN A 65 10.32 3.84 -3.58
C GLN A 65 11.40 4.85 -4.02
N ASP A 66 12.65 4.41 -4.14
CA ASP A 66 13.75 5.29 -4.57
C ASP A 66 13.78 5.49 -6.10
N GLY A 67 13.21 4.56 -6.88
CA GLY A 67 13.45 4.47 -8.33
C GLY A 67 12.22 4.65 -9.23
N VAL A 68 11.03 4.26 -8.78
CA VAL A 68 9.87 4.07 -9.68
C VAL A 68 9.48 5.34 -10.44
N GLY A 69 9.54 6.52 -9.79
CA GLY A 69 9.06 7.77 -10.38
C GLY A 69 9.80 8.21 -11.64
N ARG A 70 11.02 7.71 -11.88
CA ARG A 70 11.84 7.99 -13.10
C ARG A 70 12.21 6.73 -13.87
N ALA A 71 11.63 5.59 -13.50
CA ALA A 71 11.97 4.32 -14.11
C ALA A 71 11.42 4.21 -15.54
N SER A 72 12.13 3.43 -16.36
CA SER A 72 11.66 3.05 -17.69
C SER A 72 10.61 1.93 -17.61
N GLU A 73 9.87 1.74 -18.70
CA GLU A 73 8.92 0.62 -18.83
C GLU A 73 9.56 -0.74 -18.51
N PRO A 74 10.73 -1.12 -19.07
CA PRO A 74 11.28 -2.45 -18.82
C PRO A 74 11.67 -2.68 -17.36
N TRP A 75 12.13 -1.63 -16.68
CA TRP A 75 12.40 -1.70 -15.25
C TRP A 75 11.11 -1.89 -14.46
N THR A 76 10.07 -1.13 -14.80
CA THR A 76 8.77 -1.15 -14.11
C THR A 76 8.10 -2.51 -14.27
N ARG A 77 8.07 -3.03 -15.51
CA ARG A 77 7.57 -4.37 -15.80
C ARG A 77 8.33 -5.42 -15.01
N ARG A 78 9.67 -5.36 -14.99
CA ARG A 78 10.48 -6.32 -14.23
C ARG A 78 10.11 -6.34 -12.75
N GLU A 79 10.02 -5.18 -12.10
CA GLU A 79 9.71 -5.12 -10.66
C GLU A 79 8.28 -5.63 -10.37
N LEU A 80 7.29 -5.29 -11.20
CA LEU A 80 5.92 -5.79 -11.07
C LEU A 80 5.84 -7.31 -11.31
N THR A 81 6.51 -7.83 -12.33
CA THR A 81 6.57 -9.28 -12.61
C THR A 81 7.21 -10.03 -11.45
N LEU A 82 8.35 -9.57 -10.93
CA LEU A 82 8.99 -10.21 -9.77
C LEU A 82 8.06 -10.25 -8.55
N ALA A 83 7.32 -9.18 -8.30
CA ALA A 83 6.39 -9.11 -7.19
C ALA A 83 5.19 -10.06 -7.38
N ARG A 84 4.65 -10.12 -8.61
CA ARG A 84 3.59 -11.06 -9.01
C ARG A 84 4.05 -12.51 -8.88
N ASP A 85 5.24 -12.83 -9.36
CA ASP A 85 5.78 -14.19 -9.34
C ASP A 85 5.99 -14.66 -7.90
N GLN A 86 6.58 -13.81 -7.06
CA GLN A 86 6.75 -14.10 -5.63
C GLN A 86 5.41 -14.28 -4.91
N PHE A 87 4.39 -13.49 -5.25
CA PHE A 87 3.04 -13.67 -4.72
C PHE A 87 2.48 -15.03 -5.15
N THR A 88 2.64 -15.38 -6.42
CA THR A 88 2.13 -16.65 -6.99
C THR A 88 2.81 -17.84 -6.32
N GLU A 89 4.12 -17.77 -6.05
CA GLU A 89 4.84 -18.79 -5.29
C GLU A 89 4.26 -18.99 -3.87
N ILE A 90 3.86 -17.91 -3.20
CA ILE A 90 3.34 -17.97 -1.82
C ILE A 90 1.88 -18.46 -1.77
N PHE A 91 1.06 -18.06 -2.73
CA PHE A 91 -0.40 -18.25 -2.66
C PHE A 91 -0.99 -19.22 -3.69
N ASP A 92 -0.15 -19.75 -4.60
CA ASP A 92 -0.56 -20.64 -5.69
C ASP A 92 -1.66 -20.05 -6.59
N ARG A 93 -1.70 -18.72 -6.69
CA ARG A 93 -2.62 -17.95 -7.54
C ARG A 93 -2.05 -16.57 -7.83
N PRO A 94 -2.41 -15.94 -8.96
CA PRO A 94 -1.98 -14.57 -9.23
C PRO A 94 -2.62 -13.57 -8.25
N PRO A 95 -1.94 -12.45 -7.96
CA PRO A 95 -2.51 -11.35 -7.21
C PRO A 95 -3.60 -10.66 -8.04
N VAL A 96 -4.59 -10.10 -7.35
CA VAL A 96 -5.71 -9.38 -7.97
C VAL A 96 -5.68 -7.88 -7.70
N VAL A 97 -4.88 -7.46 -6.72
CA VAL A 97 -4.76 -6.06 -6.29
C VAL A 97 -3.29 -5.68 -6.16
N HIS A 98 -2.97 -4.49 -6.66
CA HIS A 98 -1.71 -3.80 -6.45
C HIS A 98 -1.93 -2.61 -5.51
N GLY A 99 -0.98 -2.35 -4.61
CA GLY A 99 -0.97 -1.14 -3.81
C GLY A 99 0.47 -0.69 -3.63
N ALA A 100 0.95 0.21 -4.48
CA ALA A 100 2.35 0.54 -4.63
C ALA A 100 3.01 1.08 -3.35
N ALA A 101 4.28 0.73 -3.16
CA ALA A 101 5.10 1.29 -2.08
C ALA A 101 5.22 2.81 -2.18
N GLY A 102 4.93 3.49 -1.06
CA GLY A 102 4.93 4.94 -0.94
C GLY A 102 3.86 5.66 -1.77
N TRP A 103 2.84 4.95 -2.29
CA TRP A 103 1.88 5.50 -3.26
C TRP A 103 2.56 6.15 -4.47
N GLN A 104 3.70 5.57 -4.89
CA GLN A 104 4.49 6.07 -6.01
C GLN A 104 4.38 5.10 -7.19
N VAL A 105 4.06 5.68 -8.34
CA VAL A 105 3.96 5.01 -9.64
C VAL A 105 4.56 5.89 -10.72
N ASN A 106 4.72 5.33 -11.92
CA ASN A 106 4.99 6.10 -13.14
C ASN A 106 3.91 5.84 -14.19
N HIS A 107 3.99 6.53 -15.32
CA HIS A 107 2.99 6.46 -16.38
C HIS A 107 2.83 5.07 -17.03
N HIS A 108 3.78 4.15 -16.83
CA HIS A 108 3.70 2.79 -17.36
C HIS A 108 2.87 1.85 -16.47
N VAL A 109 2.79 2.13 -15.16
CA VAL A 109 2.17 1.23 -14.18
C VAL A 109 0.71 0.89 -14.53
N PRO A 110 -0.18 1.85 -14.87
CA PRO A 110 -1.59 1.52 -15.11
C PRO A 110 -1.83 0.54 -16.26
N ALA A 111 -1.05 0.63 -17.33
CA ALA A 111 -1.13 -0.31 -18.46
C ALA A 111 -0.58 -1.69 -18.07
N LEU A 112 0.58 -1.71 -17.39
CA LEU A 112 1.20 -2.94 -16.89
C LEU A 112 0.29 -3.69 -15.92
N GLU A 113 -0.49 -2.98 -15.10
CA GLU A 113 -1.45 -3.59 -14.19
C GLU A 113 -2.54 -4.38 -14.94
N GLY A 114 -3.10 -3.79 -15.99
CA GLY A 114 -4.07 -4.49 -16.83
C GLY A 114 -3.45 -5.69 -17.55
N GLU A 115 -2.26 -5.53 -18.14
CA GLU A 115 -1.55 -6.60 -18.83
C GLU A 115 -1.17 -7.77 -17.89
N LEU A 116 -0.80 -7.47 -16.65
CA LEU A 116 -0.39 -8.48 -15.66
C LEU A 116 -1.59 -9.12 -14.95
N GLY A 117 -2.82 -8.71 -15.25
CA GLY A 117 -4.05 -9.33 -14.77
C GLY A 117 -4.53 -8.85 -13.41
N PHE A 118 -4.07 -7.69 -12.95
CA PHE A 118 -4.67 -7.03 -11.78
C PHE A 118 -6.12 -6.63 -12.11
N ARG A 119 -6.97 -6.54 -11.08
CA ARG A 119 -8.39 -6.17 -11.25
C ARG A 119 -8.68 -4.74 -10.79
N TYR A 120 -7.89 -4.26 -9.84
CA TYR A 120 -7.92 -2.90 -9.33
C TYR A 120 -6.60 -2.63 -8.60
N ALA A 121 -6.35 -1.38 -8.28
CA ALA A 121 -5.17 -1.02 -7.53
C ALA A 121 -5.41 0.17 -6.57
N SER A 122 -4.49 0.37 -5.64
CA SER A 122 -4.58 1.36 -4.55
C SER A 122 -3.26 2.12 -4.43
N ASP A 123 -2.72 2.55 -5.57
CA ASP A 123 -1.34 3.04 -5.66
C ASP A 123 -1.21 4.54 -5.46
N THR A 124 -2.34 5.23 -5.32
CA THR A 124 -2.39 6.69 -5.35
C THR A 124 -3.02 7.27 -4.10
N ARG A 125 -2.81 8.57 -3.92
CA ARG A 125 -3.56 9.40 -2.99
C ARG A 125 -4.68 10.11 -3.74
N GLY A 126 -5.83 10.25 -3.12
CA GLY A 126 -6.99 10.88 -3.75
C GLY A 126 -8.22 10.83 -2.86
N THR A 127 -9.33 11.36 -3.35
CA THR A 127 -10.58 11.49 -2.59
C THR A 127 -11.66 10.49 -3.02
N GLY A 128 -11.49 9.83 -4.17
CA GLY A 128 -12.44 8.83 -4.65
C GLY A 128 -11.86 7.96 -5.76
N PRO A 129 -12.56 6.85 -6.10
CA PRO A 129 -12.15 5.96 -7.17
C PRO A 129 -12.07 6.65 -8.53
N PHE A 130 -11.10 6.25 -9.36
CA PHE A 130 -10.99 6.76 -10.73
C PHE A 130 -10.40 5.70 -11.67
N MET A 131 -10.62 5.86 -12.98
CA MET A 131 -9.92 5.10 -14.01
C MET A 131 -8.70 5.91 -14.48
N PRO A 132 -7.47 5.36 -14.41
CA PRO A 132 -6.30 6.01 -14.97
C PRO A 132 -6.50 6.29 -16.46
N ALA A 133 -6.24 7.53 -16.88
CA ALA A 133 -6.16 7.87 -18.30
C ALA A 133 -4.91 7.22 -18.88
N GLY A 134 -5.08 6.09 -19.56
CA GLY A 134 -4.03 5.46 -20.36
C GLY A 134 -4.03 5.96 -21.80
N ASP A 135 -2.99 5.60 -22.56
CA ASP A 135 -3.09 5.64 -24.01
C ASP A 135 -4.28 4.78 -24.46
N GLN A 136 -5.03 5.23 -25.48
CA GLN A 136 -6.38 4.72 -25.82
C GLN A 136 -6.48 3.20 -26.09
N SER A 137 -5.36 2.47 -26.18
CA SER A 137 -5.30 1.02 -26.40
C SER A 137 -4.94 0.18 -25.17
N ALA A 138 -4.48 0.77 -24.07
CA ALA A 138 -4.06 0.03 -22.89
C ALA A 138 -5.25 -0.22 -21.96
N ALA A 139 -5.54 -1.50 -21.66
CA ALA A 139 -6.47 -1.84 -20.60
C ALA A 139 -5.86 -1.38 -19.26
N THR A 140 -6.54 -0.46 -18.56
CA THR A 140 -6.17 -0.03 -17.21
C THR A 140 -7.15 -0.61 -16.19
N VAL A 141 -6.75 -0.59 -14.93
CA VAL A 141 -7.58 -1.05 -13.80
C VAL A 141 -8.05 0.15 -12.97
N PRO A 142 -9.23 0.09 -12.33
CA PRO A 142 -9.67 1.15 -11.43
C PRO A 142 -8.70 1.34 -10.27
N GLN A 143 -8.42 2.59 -9.95
CA GLN A 143 -7.67 3.01 -8.76
C GLN A 143 -8.65 3.31 -7.62
N LEU A 144 -8.33 2.80 -6.43
CA LEU A 144 -9.00 3.02 -5.15
C LEU A 144 -8.02 3.76 -4.23
N PRO A 145 -7.96 5.10 -4.29
CA PRO A 145 -6.90 5.84 -3.63
C PRO A 145 -7.02 5.84 -2.11
N THR A 146 -5.89 6.02 -1.43
CA THR A 146 -5.91 6.31 0.01
C THR A 146 -6.20 7.79 0.26
N THR A 147 -7.03 8.05 1.24
CA THR A 147 -7.60 9.39 1.51
C THR A 147 -6.94 10.13 2.66
N LEU A 148 -6.10 9.45 3.45
CA LEU A 148 -5.44 10.00 4.63
C LEU A 148 -3.93 9.71 4.61
N PRO A 149 -3.10 10.59 5.21
CA PRO A 149 -1.70 10.28 5.45
C PRO A 149 -1.58 9.15 6.49
N THR A 150 -0.51 8.37 6.41
CA THR A 150 -0.13 7.45 7.48
C THR A 150 0.58 8.20 8.60
N LEU A 151 0.62 7.60 9.78
CA LEU A 151 1.24 8.22 10.95
C LEU A 151 2.75 8.46 10.74
N ASP A 152 3.43 7.56 10.05
CA ASP A 152 4.86 7.69 9.73
C ASP A 152 5.15 8.85 8.75
N GLU A 153 4.20 9.23 7.89
CA GLU A 153 4.34 10.41 7.03
C GLU A 153 4.18 11.73 7.78
N LEU A 154 3.50 11.71 8.93
CA LEU A 154 3.31 12.87 9.78
C LEU A 154 4.49 13.07 10.74
N ILE A 155 5.08 11.98 11.23
CA ILE A 155 6.22 12.03 12.15
C ILE A 155 7.44 12.65 11.45
N GLY A 156 8.05 13.65 12.08
CA GLY A 156 9.29 14.27 11.60
C GLY A 156 9.11 15.35 10.54
N ARG A 157 7.86 15.63 10.12
CA ARG A 157 7.54 16.78 9.26
C ARG A 157 7.86 18.10 9.96
N ALA A 158 8.66 18.93 9.31
CA ALA A 158 9.10 20.21 9.87
C ALA A 158 7.94 21.21 10.03
N ASP A 159 6.93 21.12 9.18
CA ASP A 159 5.74 21.98 9.20
C ASP A 159 4.70 21.55 10.24
N LEU A 160 4.83 20.36 10.83
CA LEU A 160 3.99 19.86 11.92
C LEU A 160 4.69 19.91 13.29
N ARG A 161 5.79 20.66 13.41
CA ARG A 161 6.53 20.79 14.67
C ARG A 161 5.63 21.32 15.79
N GLY A 162 5.61 20.62 16.92
CA GLY A 162 4.78 20.97 18.08
C GLY A 162 3.32 20.54 17.97
N VAL A 163 2.94 19.88 16.87
CA VAL A 163 1.63 19.23 16.71
C VAL A 163 1.82 17.73 16.91
N GLU A 164 1.04 17.13 17.79
CA GLU A 164 1.03 15.67 17.93
C GLU A 164 0.47 15.03 16.66
N PRO A 165 1.19 14.11 15.99
CA PRO A 165 0.75 13.50 14.74
C PRO A 165 -0.62 12.82 14.82
N VAL A 166 -0.95 12.27 15.99
CA VAL A 166 -2.27 11.66 16.25
C VAL A 166 -3.37 12.72 16.23
N ASP A 167 -3.16 13.85 16.91
CA ASP A 167 -4.14 14.94 16.95
C ASP A 167 -4.36 15.55 15.57
N HIS A 168 -3.27 15.70 14.79
CA HIS A 168 -3.37 16.14 13.40
C HIS A 168 -4.22 15.18 12.57
N LEU A 169 -3.96 13.88 12.65
CA LEU A 169 -4.73 12.88 11.90
C LEU A 169 -6.21 12.91 12.29
N LEU A 170 -6.53 12.98 13.59
CA LEU A 170 -7.91 13.09 14.08
C LEU A 170 -8.60 14.36 13.56
N ALA A 171 -7.92 15.50 13.57
CA ALA A 171 -8.46 16.75 13.06
C ALA A 171 -8.80 16.67 11.56
N VAL A 172 -7.94 16.06 10.74
CA VAL A 172 -8.21 15.86 9.31
C VAL A 172 -9.39 14.92 9.07
N THR A 173 -9.58 13.91 9.94
CA THR A 173 -10.77 13.04 9.84
C THR A 173 -12.07 13.71 10.28
N ALA A 174 -12.01 14.68 11.20
CA ALA A 174 -13.18 15.42 11.66
C ALA A 174 -13.72 16.40 10.60
N GLY A 175 -12.83 16.91 9.73
CA GLY A 175 -13.19 17.77 8.60
C GLY A 175 -13.56 17.04 7.31
N ALA A 176 -13.31 15.73 7.21
CA ALA A 176 -13.75 14.91 6.10
C ALA A 176 -15.28 14.80 6.15
N LEU A 177 -15.97 15.23 5.08
CA LEU A 177 -17.43 15.27 4.98
C LEU A 177 -18.10 13.98 5.51
N PRO A 178 -19.34 14.07 6.04
CA PRO A 178 -20.14 12.89 6.31
C PRO A 178 -20.09 12.00 5.08
N ARG A 179 -19.66 10.74 5.24
CA ARG A 179 -19.79 9.77 4.16
C ARG A 179 -21.27 9.71 3.87
N ASP A 180 -21.68 10.09 2.65
CA ASP A 180 -23.06 9.93 2.22
C ASP A 180 -23.51 8.55 2.66
N ASP A 181 -24.53 8.52 3.50
CA ASP A 181 -25.22 7.31 3.85
C ASP A 181 -25.86 6.81 2.55
N HIS A 182 -25.14 5.96 1.82
CA HIS A 182 -25.75 5.12 0.82
C HIS A 182 -26.64 4.10 1.53
N SER A 183 -27.70 4.57 2.20
CA SER A 183 -28.94 3.81 2.30
C SER A 183 -29.36 3.53 0.86
N VAL A 184 -28.99 2.35 0.38
CA VAL A 184 -29.58 1.75 -0.81
C VAL A 184 -31.09 1.75 -0.57
N PRO A 185 -31.90 2.51 -1.34
CA PRO A 185 -33.33 2.50 -1.17
C PRO A 185 -33.83 1.06 -1.42
N GLY A 186 -34.34 0.40 -0.38
CA GLY A 186 -34.87 -0.97 -0.46
C GLY A 186 -34.14 -2.04 0.38
N ALA A 187 -32.99 -1.76 0.98
CA ALA A 187 -32.37 -2.68 1.92
C ALA A 187 -33.02 -2.56 3.30
N SER A 188 -34.16 -3.22 3.49
CA SER A 188 -34.77 -3.39 4.82
C SER A 188 -33.75 -4.07 5.75
N ARG A 189 -33.33 -3.35 6.81
CA ARG A 189 -32.70 -3.98 7.97
C ARG A 189 -33.76 -4.84 8.65
N ALA A 190 -33.83 -6.11 8.26
CA ALA A 190 -34.47 -7.12 9.10
C ALA A 190 -33.65 -7.20 10.40
N ALA A 191 -34.12 -6.49 11.43
CA ALA A 191 -33.58 -6.61 12.77
C ALA A 191 -33.81 -8.05 13.24
N ALA A 192 -32.75 -8.85 13.27
CA ALA A 192 -32.74 -10.13 13.94
C ALA A 192 -33.01 -9.87 15.43
N ARG A 193 -34.25 -10.05 15.87
CA ARG A 193 -34.58 -10.16 17.29
C ARG A 193 -33.98 -11.45 17.81
N ALA A 194 -32.96 -11.34 18.65
CA ALA A 194 -32.51 -12.47 19.45
C ALA A 194 -33.65 -12.91 20.40
N PRO A 195 -33.89 -14.23 20.56
CA PRO A 195 -34.87 -14.72 21.51
C PRO A 195 -34.40 -14.42 22.93
N ARG A 196 -35.32 -13.88 23.76
CA ARG A 196 -35.08 -13.73 25.19
C ARG A 196 -35.23 -15.10 25.85
N ALA A 197 -34.19 -15.50 26.58
CA ALA A 197 -34.28 -16.53 27.61
C ALA A 197 -34.89 -15.95 28.88
#